data_AF-A0A6P4C831-F1
#
_entry.id   AF-A0A6P4C831-F1
#
_cell.length_a   1.000
_cell.length_b   1.000
_cell.length_c   1.000
_cell.angle_alpha   90.00
_cell.angle_beta   90.00
_cell.angle_gamma   90.00
#
_symmetry.space_group_name_H-M   'P 1'
#
loop_
_entity.id
_entity.type
_entity.pdbx_description
1 polymer ?
#
loop_
_entity_poly.entity_id
_entity_poly.type
_entity_poly.pdbx_seq_one_letter_code
_entity_poly.pdbx_strand_id
1 'polypeptide(L)'
;MESLRKRLESVEKANNAFKREVETLREQLTQANEKLQAAENKASAAKKKLEQSDATVSRLVEREMALEGQVGMAQGRVTALEKERDEAVLAKEAVETELAWWKTKYKEVVKQGKGAILATEEALKAQVKIVAPDFDTLAIGVFKMIKDGKIVDMPRK
;
A
#
# COMPACT_ATOMS: atom_id res chain seq x y z
N MET A 1 -108.62 -17.28 5.62
CA MET A 1 -107.80 -17.45 4.40
C MET A 1 -106.86 -16.27 4.15
N GLU A 2 -107.29 -15.03 4.37
CA GLU A 2 -106.51 -13.83 4.00
C GLU A 2 -105.28 -13.55 4.87
N SER A 3 -105.32 -13.86 6.18
CA SER A 3 -104.16 -13.73 7.08
C SER A 3 -103.02 -14.69 6.73
N LEU A 4 -103.35 -15.89 6.26
CA LEU A 4 -102.39 -16.88 5.79
C LEU A 4 -101.68 -16.42 4.51
N ARG A 5 -102.41 -15.82 3.56
CA ARG A 5 -101.80 -15.22 2.35
C ARG A 5 -100.80 -14.12 2.69
N LYS A 6 -101.17 -13.17 3.56
CA LYS A 6 -100.27 -12.09 3.99
C LYS A 6 -99.00 -12.62 4.68
N ARG A 7 -99.13 -13.68 5.47
CA ARG A 7 -97.97 -14.37 6.07
C ARG A 7 -97.09 -15.03 5.01
N LEU A 8 -97.69 -15.70 4.03
CA LEU A 8 -96.95 -16.35 2.94
C LEU A 8 -96.14 -15.33 2.12
N GLU A 9 -96.77 -14.21 1.72
CA GLU A 9 -96.10 -13.13 0.99
C GLU A 9 -94.95 -12.49 1.80
N SER A 10 -95.11 -12.35 3.12
CA SER A 10 -94.06 -11.83 4.00
C SER A 10 -92.87 -12.78 4.07
N VAL A 11 -93.13 -14.08 4.24
CA VAL A 11 -92.08 -15.12 4.25
C VAL A 11 -91.36 -15.18 2.90
N GLU A 12 -92.09 -15.06 1.80
CA GLU A 12 -91.51 -15.06 0.45
C GLU A 12 -90.59 -13.88 0.22
N LYS A 13 -90.98 -12.67 0.67
CA LYS A 13 -90.10 -11.48 0.65
C LYS A 13 -88.85 -11.67 1.51
N ALA A 14 -89.01 -12.20 2.72
CA ALA A 14 -87.88 -12.46 3.62
C ALA A 14 -86.91 -13.50 3.02
N ASN A 15 -87.43 -14.57 2.41
CA ASN A 15 -86.62 -15.60 1.77
C ASN A 15 -85.84 -15.04 0.56
N ASN A 16 -86.48 -14.19 -0.25
CA ASN A 16 -85.81 -13.53 -1.37
C ASN A 16 -84.72 -12.55 -0.91
N ALA A 17 -84.94 -11.83 0.19
CA ALA A 17 -83.91 -10.97 0.79
C ALA A 17 -82.73 -11.79 1.32
N PHE A 18 -83.02 -12.87 2.07
CA PHE A 18 -82.03 -13.79 2.59
C PHE A 18 -81.19 -14.42 1.47
N LYS A 19 -81.81 -14.82 0.35
CA LYS A 19 -81.10 -15.37 -0.80
C LYS A 19 -80.09 -14.39 -1.39
N ARG A 20 -80.44 -13.10 -1.49
CA ARG A 20 -79.53 -12.04 -1.97
C ARG A 20 -78.38 -11.78 -1.01
N GLU A 21 -78.62 -11.83 0.30
CA GLU A 21 -77.56 -11.73 1.31
C GLU A 21 -76.59 -12.91 1.19
N VAL A 22 -77.10 -14.13 1.03
CA VAL A 22 -76.26 -15.33 0.84
C VAL A 22 -75.41 -15.22 -0.42
N GLU A 23 -75.97 -14.75 -1.53
CA GLU A 23 -75.23 -14.51 -2.78
C GLU A 23 -74.13 -13.45 -2.58
N THR A 24 -74.45 -12.35 -1.90
CA THR A 24 -73.50 -11.27 -1.61
C THR A 24 -72.36 -11.76 -0.71
N LEU A 25 -72.66 -12.54 0.32
CA LEU A 25 -71.66 -13.11 1.22
C LEU A 25 -70.75 -14.11 0.50
N ARG A 26 -71.29 -14.90 -0.44
CA ARG A 26 -70.47 -15.80 -1.27
C ARG A 26 -69.51 -15.05 -2.19
N GLU A 27 -69.98 -13.97 -2.79
CA GLU A 27 -69.15 -13.08 -3.63
C GLU A 27 -68.00 -12.48 -2.78
N GLN A 28 -68.34 -11.94 -1.60
CA GLN A 28 -67.36 -11.37 -0.67
C GLN A 28 -66.34 -12.40 -0.18
N LEU A 29 -66.80 -13.62 0.13
CA LEU A 29 -65.92 -14.71 0.55
C LEU A 29 -64.94 -15.09 -0.57
N THR A 30 -65.41 -15.16 -1.81
CA THR A 30 -64.57 -15.47 -2.97
C THR A 30 -63.49 -14.40 -3.16
N GLN A 31 -63.88 -13.12 -3.14
CA GLN A 31 -62.94 -12.00 -3.26
C GLN A 31 -61.93 -11.94 -2.10
N ALA A 32 -62.37 -12.23 -0.87
CA ALA A 32 -61.48 -12.28 0.29
C ALA A 32 -60.46 -13.40 0.15
N ASN A 33 -60.87 -14.56 -0.36
CA ASN A 33 -60.00 -15.72 -0.54
C ASN A 33 -58.94 -15.47 -1.63
N GLU A 34 -59.31 -14.82 -2.73
CA GLU A 34 -58.37 -14.40 -3.78
C GLU A 34 -57.33 -13.40 -3.24
N LYS A 35 -57.76 -12.42 -2.43
CA LYS A 35 -56.87 -11.46 -1.78
C LYS A 35 -55.92 -12.14 -0.79
N LEU A 36 -56.42 -13.10 -0.02
CA LEU A 36 -55.61 -13.88 0.91
C LEU A 36 -54.51 -14.64 0.15
N GLN A 37 -54.87 -15.36 -0.90
CA GLN A 37 -53.91 -16.13 -1.70
C GLN A 37 -52.88 -15.22 -2.38
N ALA A 38 -53.28 -14.05 -2.87
CA ALA A 38 -52.35 -13.05 -3.40
C ALA A 38 -51.39 -12.51 -2.33
N ALA A 39 -51.87 -12.28 -1.10
CA ALA A 39 -51.06 -11.82 0.02
C ALA A 39 -50.06 -12.90 0.47
N GLU A 40 -50.48 -14.17 0.57
CA GLU A 40 -49.62 -15.31 0.90
C GLU A 40 -48.49 -15.49 -0.12
N ASN A 41 -48.81 -15.39 -1.42
CA ASN A 41 -47.80 -15.46 -2.48
C ASN A 41 -46.77 -14.34 -2.36
N LYS A 42 -47.21 -13.10 -2.10
CA LYS A 42 -46.32 -11.95 -1.89
C LYS A 42 -45.46 -12.12 -0.63
N ALA A 43 -46.04 -12.64 0.46
CA ALA A 43 -45.32 -12.90 1.69
C ALA A 43 -44.21 -13.96 1.48
N SER A 44 -44.50 -15.04 0.74
CA SER A 44 -43.48 -16.05 0.43
C SER A 44 -42.35 -15.49 -0.45
N ALA A 45 -42.69 -14.64 -1.42
CA ALA A 45 -41.70 -13.99 -2.29
C ALA A 45 -40.83 -13.00 -1.50
N ALA A 46 -41.42 -12.22 -0.60
CA ALA A 46 -40.70 -11.32 0.29
C ALA A 46 -39.76 -12.07 1.23
N LYS A 47 -40.20 -13.20 1.80
CA LYS A 47 -39.37 -14.05 2.66
C LYS A 47 -38.13 -14.57 1.92
N LYS A 48 -38.29 -15.08 0.70
CA LYS A 48 -37.16 -15.54 -0.13
C LYS A 48 -36.16 -14.42 -0.43
N LYS A 49 -36.65 -13.20 -0.71
CA LYS A 49 -35.78 -12.03 -0.93
C LYS A 49 -35.04 -11.63 0.33
N LEU A 50 -35.69 -11.71 1.49
CA LEU A 50 -35.06 -11.44 2.78
C LEU A 50 -33.94 -12.44 3.05
N GLU A 51 -34.18 -13.74 2.88
CA GLU A 51 -33.16 -14.78 3.05
C GLU A 51 -31.95 -14.58 2.11
N GLN A 52 -32.19 -14.18 0.86
CA GLN A 52 -31.13 -13.85 -0.10
C GLN A 52 -30.34 -12.60 0.31
N SER A 53 -31.03 -11.58 0.83
CA SER A 53 -30.42 -10.36 1.34
C SER A 53 -29.54 -10.67 2.55
N ASP A 54 -30.05 -11.45 3.50
CA ASP A 54 -29.31 -11.86 4.71
C ASP A 54 -28.03 -12.63 4.35
N ALA A 55 -28.13 -13.58 3.41
CA ALA A 55 -26.96 -14.30 2.91
C ALA A 55 -25.92 -13.37 2.25
N THR A 56 -26.39 -12.35 1.53
CA THR A 56 -25.52 -11.34 0.90
C THR A 56 -24.83 -10.49 1.96
N VAL A 57 -25.57 -10.06 3.00
CA VAL A 57 -25.02 -9.28 4.11
C VAL A 57 -23.96 -10.10 4.85
N SER A 58 -24.22 -11.36 5.20
CA SER A 58 -23.22 -12.22 5.84
C SER A 58 -21.92 -12.32 5.04
N ARG A 59 -22.03 -12.54 3.72
CA ARG A 59 -20.85 -12.60 2.84
C ARG A 59 -20.09 -11.27 2.77
N LEU A 60 -20.80 -10.15 2.78
CA LEU A 60 -20.17 -8.83 2.77
C LEU A 60 -19.42 -8.55 4.07
N VAL A 61 -20.00 -8.93 5.21
CA VAL A 61 -19.36 -8.80 6.53
C VAL A 61 -18.09 -9.63 6.62
N GLU A 62 -18.10 -10.89 6.17
CA GLU A 62 -16.90 -11.73 6.12
C GLU A 62 -15.79 -11.11 5.24
N ARG A 63 -16.19 -10.55 4.09
CA ARG A 63 -15.25 -9.89 3.19
C ARG A 63 -14.66 -8.62 3.80
N GLU A 64 -15.46 -7.84 4.53
CA GLU A 64 -15.02 -6.62 5.21
C GLU A 64 -13.97 -6.96 6.27
N MET A 65 -14.24 -7.94 7.14
CA MET A 65 -13.26 -8.40 8.14
C MET A 65 -11.95 -8.89 7.50
N ALA A 66 -12.03 -9.61 6.39
CA ALA A 66 -10.84 -10.07 5.67
C ALA A 66 -10.03 -8.89 5.10
N LEU A 67 -10.69 -7.87 4.56
CA LEU A 67 -10.04 -6.67 4.04
C LEU A 67 -9.40 -5.84 5.15
N GLU A 68 -10.08 -5.66 6.28
CA GLU A 68 -9.52 -4.99 7.45
C GLU A 68 -8.24 -5.69 7.94
N GLY A 69 -8.24 -7.02 8.00
CA GLY A 69 -7.05 -7.80 8.33
C GLY A 69 -5.90 -7.59 7.33
N GLN A 70 -6.19 -7.55 6.03
CA GLN A 70 -5.19 -7.27 5.00
C GLN A 70 -4.62 -5.85 5.12
N VAL A 71 -5.47 -4.86 5.41
CA VAL A 71 -5.04 -3.47 5.64
C VAL A 71 -4.11 -3.39 6.85
N GLY A 72 -4.44 -4.05 7.96
CA GLY A 72 -3.58 -4.10 9.14
C GLY A 72 -2.20 -4.70 8.85
N MET A 73 -2.15 -5.82 8.11
CA MET A 73 -0.88 -6.41 7.67
C MET A 73 -0.09 -5.50 6.74
N ALA A 74 -0.77 -4.84 5.80
CA ALA A 74 -0.13 -3.90 4.87
C ALA A 74 0.48 -2.70 5.61
N GLN A 75 -0.26 -2.15 6.59
CA GLN A 75 0.24 -1.07 7.45
C GLN A 75 1.48 -1.51 8.23
N GLY A 76 1.46 -2.69 8.85
CA GLY A 76 2.62 -3.23 9.56
C GLY A 76 3.85 -3.38 8.66
N ARG A 77 3.66 -3.82 7.41
CA ARG A 77 4.74 -3.92 6.41
C ARG A 77 5.30 -2.55 6.01
N VAL A 78 4.43 -1.55 5.83
CA VAL A 78 4.86 -0.19 5.51
C VAL A 78 5.71 0.39 6.62
N THR A 79 5.27 0.27 7.89
CA THR A 79 6.05 0.75 9.03
C THR A 79 7.42 0.07 9.15
N ALA A 80 7.50 -1.23 8.87
CA ALA A 80 8.79 -1.95 8.86
C ALA A 80 9.72 -1.43 7.76
N LEU A 81 9.21 -1.26 6.54
CA LEU A 81 9.99 -0.75 5.40
C LEU A 81 10.43 0.71 5.60
N GLU A 82 9.59 1.54 6.20
CA GLU A 82 9.95 2.92 6.54
C GLU A 82 11.14 2.97 7.50
N LYS A 83 11.13 2.10 8.53
CA LYS A 83 12.24 1.97 9.47
C LYS A 83 13.52 1.49 8.78
N GLU A 84 13.46 0.44 7.97
CA GLU A 84 14.61 -0.07 7.21
C GLU A 84 15.18 1.01 6.28
N ARG A 85 14.30 1.80 5.64
CA ARG A 85 14.71 2.92 4.78
C ARG A 85 15.44 3.99 5.58
N ASP A 86 14.92 4.38 6.75
CA ASP A 86 15.55 5.40 7.58
C ASP A 86 16.94 4.95 8.07
N GLU A 87 17.07 3.68 8.47
CA GLU A 87 18.36 3.09 8.84
C GLU A 87 19.34 3.08 7.65
N ALA A 88 18.87 2.72 6.45
CA ALA A 88 19.70 2.72 5.25
C ALA A 88 20.15 4.14 4.83
N VAL A 89 19.29 5.15 5.01
CA VAL A 89 19.65 6.55 4.75
C VAL A 89 20.74 7.02 5.70
N LEU A 90 20.59 6.77 7.01
CA LEU A 90 21.61 7.12 8.00
C LEU A 90 22.94 6.42 7.73
N ALA A 91 22.91 5.12 7.38
CA ALA A 91 24.11 4.37 7.01
C ALA A 91 24.79 4.95 5.77
N LYS A 92 24.00 5.33 4.75
CA LYS A 92 24.53 5.99 3.54
C LYS A 92 25.21 7.31 3.88
N GLU A 93 24.57 8.16 4.68
CA GLU A 93 25.12 9.47 5.08
C GLU A 93 26.43 9.34 5.88
N ALA A 94 26.52 8.33 6.76
CA ALA A 94 27.74 8.02 7.49
C ALA A 94 28.88 7.61 6.52
N VAL A 95 28.61 6.72 5.57
CA VAL A 95 29.60 6.29 4.56
C VAL A 95 30.04 7.45 3.68
N GLU A 96 29.13 8.33 3.26
CA GLU A 96 29.47 9.52 2.47
C GLU A 96 30.37 10.48 3.26
N THR A 97 30.11 10.64 4.55
CA THR A 97 30.92 11.47 5.45
C THR A 97 32.32 10.89 5.63
N GLU A 98 32.43 9.58 5.89
CA GLU A 98 33.72 8.89 5.99
C GLU A 98 34.50 8.97 4.69
N LEU A 99 33.83 8.80 3.54
CA LEU A 99 34.46 8.91 2.22
C LEU A 99 35.00 10.32 1.97
N ALA A 100 34.25 11.35 2.35
CA ALA A 100 34.69 12.75 2.25
C ALA A 100 35.91 13.03 3.13
N TRP A 101 35.91 12.50 4.36
CA TRP A 101 37.04 12.59 5.27
C TRP A 101 38.29 11.88 4.70
N TRP A 102 38.13 10.64 4.23
CA TRP A 102 39.21 9.87 3.61
C TRP A 102 39.79 10.54 2.36
N LYS A 103 38.95 11.13 1.51
CA LYS A 103 39.40 11.91 0.34
C LYS A 103 40.27 13.10 0.75
N THR A 104 39.89 13.79 1.82
CA THR A 104 40.65 14.93 2.35
C THR A 104 41.99 14.45 2.93
N LYS A 105 41.97 13.42 3.76
CA LYS A 105 43.19 12.83 4.36
C LYS A 105 44.15 12.30 3.30
N TYR A 106 43.64 11.63 2.27
CA TYR A 106 44.45 11.14 1.15
C TYR A 106 45.16 12.28 0.40
N LYS A 107 44.44 13.36 0.08
CA LYS A 107 45.05 14.53 -0.57
C LYS A 107 46.18 15.14 0.26
N GLU A 108 45.98 15.24 1.57
CA GLU A 108 47.00 15.76 2.48
C GLU A 108 48.24 14.86 2.53
N VAL A 109 48.06 13.55 2.70
CA VAL A 109 49.17 12.58 2.70
C VAL A 109 49.94 12.60 1.38
N VAL A 110 49.25 12.69 0.24
CA VAL A 110 49.91 12.81 -1.08
C VAL A 110 50.72 14.10 -1.17
N LYS A 111 50.20 15.22 -0.67
CA LYS A 111 50.91 16.51 -0.66
C LYS A 111 52.17 16.45 0.21
N GLN A 112 52.04 15.90 1.41
CA GLN A 112 53.17 15.73 2.34
C GLN A 112 54.24 14.80 1.76
N GLY A 113 53.83 13.66 1.18
CA GLY A 113 54.74 12.71 0.54
C GLY A 113 55.50 13.34 -0.63
N LYS A 114 54.82 14.10 -1.50
CA LYS A 114 55.48 14.86 -2.57
C LYS A 114 56.50 15.86 -2.02
N GLY A 115 56.13 16.61 -0.98
CA GLY A 115 57.03 17.57 -0.33
C GLY A 115 58.29 16.90 0.24
N ALA A 116 58.14 15.76 0.92
CA ALA A 116 59.27 15.01 1.47
C ALA A 116 60.19 14.46 0.37
N ILE A 117 59.64 13.98 -0.74
CA ILE A 117 60.44 13.50 -1.89
C ILE A 117 61.25 14.64 -2.52
N LEU A 118 60.65 15.82 -2.71
CA LEU A 118 61.39 16.97 -3.25
C LEU A 118 62.47 17.47 -2.29
N ALA A 119 62.18 17.53 -0.98
CA ALA A 119 63.17 17.92 0.02
C ALA A 119 64.35 16.94 0.08
N THR A 120 64.10 15.64 -0.06
CA THR A 120 65.16 14.62 -0.13
C THR A 120 65.95 14.69 -1.43
N GLU A 121 65.32 15.01 -2.57
CA GLU A 121 66.03 15.29 -3.84
C GLU A 121 67.04 16.43 -3.68
N GLU A 122 66.61 17.56 -3.10
CA GLU A 122 67.48 18.71 -2.89
C GLU A 122 68.58 18.43 -1.85
N ALA A 123 68.27 17.69 -0.78
CA ALA A 123 69.27 17.25 0.19
C ALA A 123 70.33 16.34 -0.45
N LEU A 124 69.92 15.42 -1.33
CA LEU A 124 70.84 14.54 -2.06
C LEU A 124 71.76 15.36 -2.98
N LYS A 125 71.22 16.29 -3.76
CA LYS A 125 72.02 17.20 -4.61
C LYS A 125 73.03 18.00 -3.79
N ALA A 126 72.62 18.52 -2.64
CA ALA A 126 73.50 19.27 -1.74
C ALA A 126 74.63 18.40 -1.19
N GLN A 127 74.34 17.17 -0.76
CA GLN A 127 75.36 16.21 -0.30
C GLN A 127 76.34 15.86 -1.42
N VAL A 128 75.85 15.60 -2.64
CA VAL A 128 76.72 15.30 -3.79
C VAL A 128 77.66 16.46 -4.09
N LYS A 129 77.18 17.70 -4.03
CA LYS A 129 78.01 18.89 -4.25
C LYS A 129 79.12 19.08 -3.20
N ILE A 130 78.94 18.56 -1.99
CA ILE A 130 79.96 18.56 -0.93
C ILE A 130 81.02 17.48 -1.21
N VAL A 131 80.61 16.28 -1.60
CA VAL A 131 81.50 15.12 -1.79
C VAL A 131 82.22 15.14 -3.14
N ALA A 132 81.57 15.66 -4.19
CA ALA A 132 82.07 15.75 -5.55
C ALA A 132 81.69 17.10 -6.19
N PRO A 133 82.47 18.18 -5.94
CA PRO A 133 82.12 19.54 -6.38
C PRO A 133 81.99 19.71 -7.89
N ASP A 134 82.74 18.93 -8.66
CA ASP A 134 82.76 18.97 -10.13
C ASP A 134 81.70 18.04 -10.76
N PHE A 135 80.94 17.30 -9.95
CA PHE A 135 79.88 16.42 -10.46
C PHE A 135 78.66 17.25 -10.91
N ASP A 136 78.20 16.98 -12.13
CA ASP A 136 76.98 17.59 -12.64
C ASP A 136 75.74 17.03 -11.90
N THR A 137 75.26 17.77 -10.92
CA THR A 137 74.07 17.39 -10.14
C THR A 137 72.78 17.41 -10.97
N LEU A 138 72.80 17.92 -12.21
CA LEU A 138 71.70 17.75 -13.17
C LEU A 138 71.59 16.31 -13.68
N ALA A 139 72.66 15.52 -13.60
CA ALA A 139 72.65 14.09 -13.88
C ALA A 139 71.87 13.29 -12.82
N ILE A 140 71.58 13.87 -11.66
CA ILE A 140 70.67 13.30 -10.67
C ILE A 140 69.25 13.47 -11.22
N GLY A 141 68.75 12.39 -11.84
CA GLY A 141 67.45 12.35 -12.51
C GLY A 141 66.27 12.66 -11.57
N VAL A 142 65.11 12.95 -12.18
CA VAL A 142 63.86 13.25 -11.44
C VAL A 142 63.30 11.98 -10.82
N PHE A 143 62.80 12.08 -9.58
CA PHE A 143 62.03 11.00 -8.97
C PHE A 143 60.78 10.65 -9.80
N LYS A 144 60.45 9.37 -9.88
CA LYS A 144 59.32 8.85 -10.65
C LYS A 144 58.12 8.57 -9.75
N MET A 145 56.91 8.60 -10.31
CA MET A 145 55.68 8.16 -9.66
C MET A 145 54.84 7.26 -10.57
N ILE A 146 53.97 6.45 -9.97
CA ILE A 146 52.97 5.69 -10.72
C ILE A 146 51.68 6.50 -10.78
N LYS A 147 51.19 6.76 -12.00
CA LYS A 147 49.91 7.41 -12.27
C LYS A 147 49.16 6.61 -13.31
N ASP A 148 47.93 6.21 -13.00
CA ASP A 148 47.07 5.42 -13.89
C ASP A 148 47.77 4.16 -14.44
N GLY A 149 48.55 3.48 -13.58
CA GLY A 149 49.32 2.29 -13.94
C GLY A 149 50.60 2.54 -14.76
N LYS A 150 50.98 3.79 -15.04
CA LYS A 150 52.19 4.15 -15.79
C LYS A 150 53.22 4.85 -14.90
N ILE A 151 54.50 4.59 -15.16
CA ILE A 151 55.61 5.30 -14.52
C ILE A 151 55.80 6.64 -15.23
N VAL A 152 55.67 7.75 -14.49
CA VAL A 152 55.80 9.12 -14.99
C VAL A 152 56.73 9.93 -14.10
N ASP A 153 57.29 11.02 -14.63
CA ASP A 153 58.08 11.96 -13.82
C ASP A 153 57.24 12.63 -12.76
N MET A 154 57.80 12.79 -11.56
CA MET A 154 57.13 13.54 -10.51
C MET A 154 57.13 15.04 -10.88
N PRO A 155 55.95 15.68 -10.95
CA PRO A 155 55.88 17.10 -11.28
C PRO A 155 56.53 17.94 -10.18
N ARG A 156 57.35 18.91 -10.58
CA ARG A 156 58.13 19.80 -9.68
C ARG A 156 57.35 21.03 -9.18
N LYS A 157 56.03 21.11 -9.40
CA LYS A 157 55.14 22.20 -8.96
C LYS A 157 53.76 21.66 -8.57
#